data_AF-A0A7D8V1X5-F1
#
_entry.id   AF-A0A7D8V1X5-F1
#
_cell.length_a   1.000
_cell.length_b   1.000
_cell.length_c   1.000
_cell.angle_alpha   90.00
_cell.angle_beta   90.00
_cell.angle_gamma   90.00
#
_symmetry.space_group_name_H-M   'P 1'
#
loop_
_entity.id
_entity.type
_entity.pdbx_description
1 polymer ?
#
loop_
_entity_poly.entity_id
_entity_poly.type
_entity_poly.pdbx_seq_one_letter_code
_entity_poly.pdbx_strand_id
1 'polypeptide(L)'
;MAQQGPKITAQDRAVLEWVSSSADRPPPGATLGSADSSSLKLQRDRLKQYQKRIQVVLDREHEIAKDALAKGDKRRALTALRQRKYQEQLLTRTDGQLQTLQELVSTIEFTQIQAAVVHGLEQGSAVLKQLQAEVSLERVEKLMDQSREGIEYQREIDEALASQMSPEEEEAVQRELEELQREALPISLPDAPVDEPVEAEPEAAKAQGGFPRSGNADMQRASRSGLRWLRRPARVLYS
;
A
#
# COMPACT_ATOMS: atom_id res chain seq x y z
N MET A 1 2.46 -30.10 59.49
CA MET A 1 3.11 -30.28 58.17
C MET A 1 2.80 -29.08 57.29
N ALA A 2 3.78 -28.23 57.01
CA ALA A 2 3.60 -27.04 56.18
C ALA A 2 3.54 -27.45 54.71
N GLN A 3 2.34 -27.49 54.15
CA GLN A 3 2.14 -27.68 52.70
C GLN A 3 2.74 -26.47 52.00
N GLN A 4 3.95 -26.64 51.46
CA GLN A 4 4.53 -25.68 50.54
C GLN A 4 3.67 -25.72 49.29
N GLY A 5 2.86 -24.67 49.08
CA GLY A 5 2.12 -24.48 47.83
C GLY A 5 3.08 -24.56 46.64
N PRO A 6 2.58 -24.92 45.44
CA PRO A 6 3.40 -25.06 44.24
C PRO A 6 4.22 -23.78 44.02
N LYS A 7 5.54 -23.88 44.23
CA LYS A 7 6.47 -22.78 44.00
C LYS A 7 6.58 -22.58 42.50
N ILE A 8 6.45 -21.33 42.06
CA ILE A 8 6.84 -20.89 40.71
C ILE A 8 8.22 -21.52 40.44
N THR A 9 8.28 -22.42 39.46
CA THR A 9 9.49 -23.20 39.20
C THR A 9 10.57 -22.28 38.64
N ALA A 10 11.84 -22.69 38.69
CA ALA A 10 12.92 -21.92 38.07
C ALA A 10 12.65 -21.66 36.56
N GLN A 11 11.95 -22.59 35.91
CA GLN A 11 11.50 -22.44 34.52
C GLN A 11 10.47 -21.31 34.36
N ASP A 12 9.52 -21.19 35.29
CA ASP A 12 8.51 -20.13 35.26
C ASP A 12 9.13 -18.75 35.55
N ARG A 13 10.14 -18.69 36.44
CA ARG A 13 10.95 -17.48 36.66
C ARG A 13 11.72 -17.08 35.42
N ALA A 14 12.30 -18.04 34.70
CA ALA A 14 12.99 -17.78 33.43
C ALA A 14 12.01 -17.29 32.34
N VAL A 15 10.78 -17.80 32.31
CA VAL A 15 9.73 -17.27 31.41
C VAL A 15 9.37 -15.85 31.79
N LEU A 16 9.19 -15.53 33.07
CA LEU A 16 8.91 -14.17 33.54
C LEU A 16 10.06 -13.20 33.27
N GLU A 17 11.31 -13.60 33.48
CA GLU A 17 12.47 -12.78 33.13
C GLU A 17 12.60 -12.59 31.64
N TRP A 18 12.43 -13.64 30.84
CA TRP A 18 12.45 -13.55 29.38
C TRP A 18 11.34 -12.65 28.85
N VAL A 19 10.13 -12.76 29.41
CA VAL A 19 8.98 -11.87 29.12
C VAL A 19 9.28 -10.43 29.53
N SER A 20 9.87 -10.21 30.71
CA SER A 20 10.24 -8.88 31.19
C SER A 20 11.45 -8.29 30.45
N SER A 21 12.27 -9.15 29.84
CA SER A 21 13.47 -8.83 29.06
C SER A 21 13.21 -8.78 27.55
N SER A 22 11.94 -8.82 27.11
CA SER A 22 11.52 -8.80 25.69
C SER A 22 11.77 -7.47 24.95
N ALA A 23 12.86 -6.78 25.32
CA ALA A 23 13.43 -5.64 24.61
C ALA A 23 13.82 -5.95 23.15
N ASP A 24 13.80 -7.22 22.71
CA ASP A 24 13.89 -7.61 21.29
C ASP A 24 12.55 -7.46 20.56
N ARG A 25 11.92 -6.28 20.67
CA ARG A 25 10.87 -5.91 19.72
C ARG A 25 11.57 -5.66 18.38
N PRO A 26 11.34 -6.46 17.33
CA PRO A 26 11.90 -6.16 16.03
C PRO A 26 11.40 -4.77 15.60
N PRO A 27 12.28 -3.89 15.10
CA PRO A 27 11.91 -2.54 14.73
C PRO A 27 10.82 -2.59 13.64
N PRO A 28 9.86 -1.66 13.66
CA PRO A 28 8.85 -1.57 12.62
C PRO A 28 9.57 -1.28 11.29
N GLY A 29 9.67 -2.29 10.42
CA GLY A 29 10.33 -2.20 9.12
C GLY A 29 11.47 -3.19 8.86
N ALA A 30 11.88 -4.02 9.83
CA ALA A 30 12.75 -5.15 9.52
C ALA A 30 11.99 -6.14 8.62
N THR A 31 12.63 -6.61 7.55
CA THR A 31 12.12 -7.69 6.70
C THR A 31 12.04 -8.97 7.51
N LEU A 32 10.92 -9.14 8.23
CA LEU A 32 10.63 -10.27 9.10
C LEU A 32 10.43 -11.50 8.24
N GLY A 33 11.44 -12.37 8.22
CA GLY A 33 11.42 -13.62 7.47
C GLY A 33 10.47 -14.65 8.10
N SER A 34 10.28 -15.78 7.42
CA SER A 34 9.51 -16.91 7.95
C SER A 34 10.03 -17.42 9.31
N ALA A 35 11.33 -17.27 9.57
CA ALA A 35 11.99 -17.60 10.84
C ALA A 35 11.39 -16.85 12.04
N ASP A 36 11.02 -15.58 11.87
CA ASP A 36 10.48 -14.75 12.94
C ASP A 36 9.05 -15.15 13.32
N SER A 37 8.27 -15.68 12.37
CA SER A 37 6.94 -16.20 12.66
C SER A 37 6.99 -17.44 13.55
N SER A 38 8.01 -18.29 13.37
CA SER A 38 8.17 -19.54 14.13
C SER A 38 8.57 -19.28 15.58
N SER A 39 9.45 -18.29 15.79
CA SER A 39 9.87 -17.88 17.13
C SER A 39 8.69 -17.28 17.90
N LEU A 40 7.91 -16.39 17.29
CA LEU A 40 6.70 -15.81 17.91
C LEU A 40 5.64 -16.88 18.23
N LYS A 41 5.45 -17.88 17.36
CA LYS A 41 4.56 -19.02 17.61
C LYS A 41 5.02 -19.83 18.82
N LEU A 42 6.32 -20.10 18.95
CA LEU A 42 6.90 -20.78 20.11
C LEU A 42 6.72 -19.97 21.41
N GLN A 43 6.92 -18.65 21.34
CA GLN A 43 6.71 -17.74 22.48
C GLN A 43 5.26 -17.73 22.95
N ARG A 44 4.31 -17.64 22.02
CA ARG A 44 2.87 -17.75 22.31
C ARG A 44 2.55 -19.07 23.01
N ASP A 45 3.11 -20.18 22.56
CA ASP A 45 2.82 -21.49 23.13
C ASP A 45 3.40 -21.64 24.54
N ARG A 46 4.58 -21.05 24.81
CA ARG A 46 5.13 -20.96 26.18
C ARG A 46 4.23 -20.15 27.10
N LEU A 47 3.72 -18.99 26.66
CA LEU A 47 2.80 -18.17 27.46
C LEU A 47 1.49 -18.91 27.75
N LYS A 48 0.95 -19.66 26.78
CA LYS A 48 -0.24 -20.51 27.01
C LYS A 48 0.01 -21.61 28.04
N GLN A 49 1.20 -22.23 28.02
CA GLN A 49 1.56 -23.21 29.05
C GLN A 49 1.67 -22.56 30.43
N TYR A 50 2.26 -21.36 30.50
CA TYR A 50 2.35 -20.59 31.74
C TYR A 50 0.97 -20.18 32.28
N GLN A 51 0.06 -19.73 31.42
CA GLN A 51 -1.33 -19.42 31.77
C GLN A 51 -2.04 -20.62 32.42
N LYS A 52 -1.91 -21.82 31.82
CA LYS A 52 -2.47 -23.05 32.39
C LYS A 52 -1.88 -23.39 33.75
N ARG A 53 -0.57 -23.19 33.94
CA ARG A 53 0.10 -23.40 35.23
C ARG A 53 -0.42 -22.44 36.30
N ILE A 54 -0.53 -21.14 35.99
CA ILE A 54 -1.10 -20.16 36.93
C ILE A 54 -2.52 -20.53 37.32
N GLN A 55 -3.36 -20.99 36.38
CA GLN A 55 -4.73 -21.40 36.69
C GLN A 55 -4.78 -22.51 37.75
N VAL A 56 -3.93 -23.53 37.62
CA VAL A 56 -3.82 -24.62 38.62
C VAL A 56 -3.35 -24.09 39.98
N VAL A 57 -2.45 -23.09 40.00
CA VAL A 57 -2.01 -22.44 41.24
C VAL A 57 -3.14 -21.65 41.89
N LEU A 58 -3.91 -20.89 41.11
CA LEU A 58 -5.07 -20.13 41.58
C LEU A 58 -6.12 -21.03 42.23
N ASP A 59 -6.45 -22.15 41.58
CA ASP A 59 -7.43 -23.10 42.10
C ASP A 59 -6.94 -23.69 43.43
N ARG A 60 -5.65 -24.04 43.54
CA ARG A 60 -5.04 -24.53 44.79
C ARG A 60 -5.03 -23.48 45.90
N GLU A 61 -4.67 -22.24 45.60
CA GLU A 61 -4.69 -21.15 46.58
C GLU A 61 -6.11 -20.86 47.07
N HIS A 62 -7.12 -21.06 46.21
CA HIS A 62 -8.52 -20.97 46.58
C HIS A 62 -8.94 -22.09 47.55
N GLU A 63 -8.57 -23.34 47.28
CA GLU A 63 -8.83 -24.46 48.19
C GLU A 63 -8.10 -24.30 49.53
N ILE A 64 -6.84 -23.85 49.53
CA ILE A 64 -6.09 -23.55 50.76
C ILE A 64 -6.79 -22.46 51.59
N ALA A 65 -7.36 -21.45 50.94
CA ALA A 65 -8.11 -20.40 51.62
C ALA A 65 -9.41 -20.97 52.25
N LYS A 66 -10.14 -21.84 51.55
CA LYS A 66 -11.33 -22.54 52.08
C LYS A 66 -10.99 -23.41 53.28
N ASP A 67 -9.93 -24.22 53.17
CA ASP A 67 -9.45 -25.09 54.25
C ASP A 67 -9.02 -24.30 55.49
N ALA A 68 -8.35 -23.16 55.29
CA ALA A 68 -7.93 -22.29 56.38
C ALA A 68 -9.14 -21.64 57.08
N LEU A 69 -10.19 -21.28 56.33
CA LEU A 69 -11.43 -20.76 56.91
C LEU A 69 -12.18 -21.85 57.68
N ALA A 70 -12.24 -23.09 57.17
CA ALA A 70 -12.85 -24.22 57.87
C ALA A 70 -12.16 -24.54 59.21
N LYS A 71 -10.84 -24.29 59.29
CA LYS A 71 -10.03 -24.46 60.52
C LYS A 71 -10.07 -23.25 61.45
N GLY A 72 -10.74 -22.15 61.07
CA GLY A 72 -10.81 -20.90 61.84
C GLY A 72 -9.56 -20.01 61.73
N ASP A 73 -8.57 -20.38 60.91
CA ASP A 73 -7.29 -19.67 60.75
C ASP A 73 -7.39 -18.49 59.78
N LYS A 74 -8.05 -17.40 60.22
CA LYS A 74 -8.27 -16.19 59.40
C LYS A 74 -6.99 -15.56 58.84
N ARG A 75 -5.88 -15.60 59.60
CA ARG A 75 -4.58 -15.05 59.15
C ARG A 75 -4.02 -15.80 57.94
N ARG A 76 -4.14 -17.13 57.91
CA ARG A 76 -3.69 -17.95 56.77
C ARG A 76 -4.59 -17.74 55.56
N ALA A 77 -5.90 -17.70 55.75
CA ALA A 77 -6.85 -17.41 54.68
C ALA A 77 -6.57 -16.07 54.00
N LEU A 78 -6.30 -15.00 54.77
CA LEU A 78 -5.95 -13.69 54.21
C LEU A 78 -4.66 -13.71 53.39
N THR A 79 -3.63 -14.42 53.84
CA THR A 79 -2.37 -14.54 53.09
C THR A 79 -2.58 -15.30 51.78
N ALA A 80 -3.33 -16.41 51.80
CA ALA A 80 -3.65 -17.18 50.60
C ALA A 80 -4.44 -16.34 49.59
N LEU A 81 -5.43 -15.55 50.04
CA LEU A 81 -6.20 -14.66 49.18
C LEU A 81 -5.36 -13.52 48.57
N ARG A 82 -4.39 -12.98 49.31
CA ARG A 82 -3.45 -11.98 48.76
C ARG A 82 -2.57 -12.57 47.67
N GLN A 83 -2.09 -13.79 47.89
CA GLN A 83 -1.27 -14.50 46.91
C GLN A 83 -2.08 -14.80 45.64
N ARG A 84 -3.33 -15.24 45.82
CA ARG A 84 -4.28 -15.44 44.72
C ARG A 84 -4.49 -14.17 43.90
N LYS A 85 -4.72 -13.03 44.56
CA LYS A 85 -4.90 -11.76 43.85
C LYS A 85 -3.66 -11.32 43.06
N TYR A 86 -2.46 -11.63 43.55
CA TYR A 86 -1.22 -11.39 42.81
C TYR A 86 -1.11 -12.28 41.57
N GLN A 87 -1.47 -13.56 41.68
CA GLN A 87 -1.50 -14.49 40.54
C GLN A 87 -2.56 -14.10 39.49
N GLU A 88 -3.73 -13.61 39.92
CA GLU A 88 -4.76 -13.08 39.02
C GLU A 88 -4.22 -11.88 38.21
N GLN A 89 -3.48 -10.96 38.85
CA GLN A 89 -2.84 -9.85 38.16
C GLN A 89 -1.78 -10.31 37.14
N LEU A 90 -1.00 -11.34 37.48
CA LEU A 90 -0.04 -11.93 36.55
C LEU A 90 -0.74 -12.59 35.34
N LEU A 91 -1.88 -13.24 35.57
CA LEU A 91 -2.69 -13.82 34.51
C LEU A 91 -3.23 -12.74 33.56
N THR A 92 -3.79 -11.64 34.09
CA THR A 92 -4.24 -10.51 33.26
C THR A 92 -3.11 -9.90 32.42
N ARG A 93 -1.89 -9.76 32.98
CA ARG A 93 -0.72 -9.28 32.22
C ARG A 93 -0.33 -10.25 31.11
N THR A 94 -0.33 -11.54 31.41
CA THR A 94 -0.02 -12.60 30.44
C THR A 94 -1.02 -12.63 29.30
N ASP A 95 -2.31 -12.45 29.60
CA ASP A 95 -3.38 -12.37 28.60
C ASP A 95 -3.20 -11.18 27.67
N GLY A 96 -2.85 -10.00 28.21
CA GLY A 96 -2.55 -8.82 27.41
C GLY A 96 -1.35 -9.04 26.47
N GLN A 97 -0.29 -9.70 26.96
CA GLN A 97 0.87 -10.05 26.13
C GLN A 97 0.54 -11.07 25.04
N LEU A 98 -0.32 -12.04 25.34
CA LEU A 98 -0.82 -13.00 24.37
C LEU A 98 -1.62 -12.32 23.25
N GLN A 99 -2.43 -11.31 23.57
CA GLN A 99 -3.14 -10.50 22.57
C GLN A 99 -2.16 -9.75 21.67
N THR A 100 -1.18 -9.05 22.25
CA THR A 100 -0.15 -8.35 21.47
C THR A 100 0.62 -9.31 20.55
N LEU A 101 0.98 -10.50 21.01
CA LEU A 101 1.66 -11.49 20.16
C LEU A 101 0.77 -12.00 19.02
N GLN A 102 -0.53 -12.17 19.25
CA GLN A 102 -1.46 -12.57 18.19
C GLN A 102 -1.59 -11.49 17.12
N GLU A 103 -1.65 -10.22 17.52
CA GLU A 103 -1.65 -9.08 16.60
C GLU A 103 -0.36 -9.02 15.76
N LEU A 104 0.79 -9.22 16.41
CA LEU A 104 2.09 -9.24 15.72
C LEU A 104 2.19 -10.38 14.70
N VAL A 105 1.77 -11.59 15.07
CA VAL A 105 1.74 -12.73 14.15
C VAL A 105 0.83 -12.46 12.96
N SER A 106 -0.39 -11.95 13.20
CA SER A 106 -1.31 -11.60 12.12
C SER A 106 -0.74 -10.51 11.21
N THR A 107 -0.04 -9.54 11.77
CA THR A 107 0.61 -8.47 11.00
C THR A 107 1.71 -9.04 10.12
N ILE A 108 2.55 -9.93 10.63
CA ILE A 108 3.63 -10.58 9.87
C ILE A 108 3.07 -11.46 8.75
N GLU A 109 2.02 -12.23 9.02
CA GLU A 109 1.37 -13.06 7.99
C GLU A 109 0.80 -12.17 6.87
N PHE A 110 0.23 -11.01 7.22
CA PHE A 110 -0.24 -10.04 6.24
C PHE A 110 0.91 -9.39 5.45
N THR A 111 2.00 -8.98 6.09
CA THR A 111 3.15 -8.39 5.38
C THR A 111 3.83 -9.41 4.46
N GLN A 112 3.86 -10.69 4.83
CA GLN A 112 4.35 -11.76 3.95
C GLN A 112 3.49 -11.90 2.69
N ILE A 113 2.17 -11.85 2.83
CA ILE A 113 1.25 -11.86 1.68
C ILE A 113 1.47 -10.61 0.81
N GLN A 114 1.57 -9.43 1.43
CA GLN A 114 1.83 -8.18 0.70
C GLN A 114 3.14 -8.26 -0.09
N ALA A 115 4.22 -8.76 0.53
CA ALA A 115 5.50 -8.95 -0.14
C ALA A 115 5.38 -9.92 -1.33
N ALA A 116 4.66 -11.02 -1.16
CA ALA A 116 4.41 -11.98 -2.24
C ALA A 116 3.62 -11.34 -3.41
N VAL A 117 2.62 -10.51 -3.13
CA VAL A 117 1.85 -9.78 -4.14
C VAL A 117 2.74 -8.79 -4.90
N VAL A 118 3.54 -7.99 -4.18
CA VAL A 118 4.48 -7.03 -4.81
C VAL A 118 5.48 -7.76 -5.70
N HIS A 119 6.08 -8.84 -5.21
CA HIS A 119 7.01 -9.65 -6.00
C HIS A 119 6.34 -10.27 -7.23
N GLY A 120 5.09 -10.73 -7.11
CA GLY A 120 4.31 -11.22 -8.25
C GLY A 120 4.04 -10.13 -9.30
N LEU A 121 3.74 -8.90 -8.86
CA LEU A 121 3.58 -7.74 -9.75
C LEU A 121 4.88 -7.35 -10.45
N GLU A 122 6.01 -7.40 -9.74
CA GLU A 122 7.33 -7.13 -10.31
C GLU A 122 7.69 -8.15 -11.40
N GLN A 123 7.48 -9.45 -11.10
CA GLN A 123 7.69 -10.52 -12.07
C GLN A 123 6.76 -10.39 -13.28
N GLY A 124 5.47 -10.12 -13.05
CA GLY A 124 4.51 -9.85 -14.12
C GLY A 124 4.90 -8.65 -14.97
N SER A 125 5.36 -7.56 -14.36
CA SER A 125 5.85 -6.38 -15.07
C SER A 125 7.09 -6.70 -15.92
N ALA A 126 8.01 -7.51 -15.40
CA ALA A 126 9.19 -7.95 -16.15
C ALA A 126 8.81 -8.77 -17.39
N VAL A 127 7.90 -9.74 -17.24
CA VAL A 127 7.41 -10.55 -18.36
C VAL A 127 6.66 -9.69 -19.39
N LEU A 128 5.82 -8.76 -18.94
CA LEU A 128 5.12 -7.83 -19.83
C LEU A 128 6.09 -6.94 -20.62
N LYS A 129 7.20 -6.48 -20.00
CA LYS A 129 8.24 -5.71 -20.70
C LYS A 129 8.94 -6.55 -21.78
N GLN A 130 9.22 -7.81 -21.50
CA GLN A 130 9.80 -8.73 -22.47
C GLN A 130 8.86 -8.97 -23.65
N LEU A 131 7.60 -9.31 -23.37
CA LEU A 131 6.58 -9.51 -24.40
C LEU A 131 6.37 -8.24 -25.24
N GLN A 132 6.33 -7.07 -24.60
CA GLN A 132 6.20 -5.80 -25.30
C GLN A 132 7.38 -5.54 -26.24
N ALA A 133 8.60 -5.92 -25.85
CA ALA A 133 9.78 -5.79 -26.70
C ALA A 133 9.67 -6.70 -27.93
N GLU A 134 9.30 -7.97 -27.75
CA GLU A 134 9.12 -8.94 -28.83
C GLU A 134 8.02 -8.50 -29.82
N VAL A 135 6.84 -8.14 -29.31
CA VAL A 135 5.72 -7.67 -30.15
C VAL A 135 6.06 -6.38 -30.89
N SER A 136 6.82 -5.47 -30.25
CA SER A 136 7.24 -4.23 -30.91
C SER A 136 8.18 -4.48 -32.08
N LEU A 137 9.10 -5.44 -31.97
CA LEU A 137 10.02 -5.80 -33.05
C LEU A 137 9.26 -6.42 -34.22
N GLU A 138 8.42 -7.42 -33.95
CA GLU A 138 7.61 -8.09 -34.98
C GLU A 138 6.68 -7.10 -35.69
N ARG A 139 6.08 -6.16 -34.94
CA ARG A 139 5.22 -5.12 -35.52
C ARG A 139 5.99 -4.15 -36.40
N VAL A 140 7.23 -3.80 -36.04
CA VAL A 140 8.08 -2.91 -36.84
C VAL A 140 8.54 -3.61 -38.12
N GLU A 141 8.94 -4.88 -38.05
CA GLU A 141 9.30 -5.69 -39.22
C GLU A 141 8.14 -5.79 -40.22
N LYS A 142 6.94 -6.16 -39.72
CA LYS A 142 5.74 -6.23 -40.56
C LYS A 142 5.39 -4.88 -41.21
N LEU A 143 5.55 -3.78 -40.50
CA LEU A 143 5.29 -2.44 -41.05
C LEU A 143 6.30 -2.06 -42.14
N MET A 144 7.57 -2.44 -41.96
CA MET A 144 8.62 -2.21 -42.96
C MET A 144 8.37 -3.03 -44.23
N ASP A 145 7.94 -4.29 -44.08
CA ASP A 145 7.59 -5.13 -45.23
C ASP A 145 6.39 -4.57 -45.99
N GLN A 146 5.32 -4.17 -45.29
CA GLN A 146 4.15 -3.53 -45.91
C GLN A 146 4.51 -2.20 -46.61
N SER A 147 5.43 -1.42 -46.03
CA SER A 147 5.88 -0.16 -46.63
C SER A 147 6.75 -0.41 -47.87
N ARG A 148 7.60 -1.43 -47.85
CA ARG A 148 8.40 -1.83 -49.02
C ARG A 148 7.51 -2.32 -50.15
N GLU A 149 6.56 -3.20 -49.86
CA GLU A 149 5.56 -3.67 -50.82
C GLU A 149 4.76 -2.50 -51.42
N GLY A 150 4.34 -1.53 -50.60
CA GLY A 150 3.67 -0.33 -51.08
C GLY A 150 4.55 0.56 -51.98
N ILE A 151 5.84 0.70 -51.66
CA ILE A 151 6.80 1.45 -52.49
C ILE A 151 7.06 0.71 -53.81
N GLU A 152 7.20 -0.61 -53.79
CA GLU A 152 7.38 -1.44 -54.99
C GLU A 152 6.14 -1.37 -55.88
N TYR A 153 4.95 -1.52 -55.31
CA TYR A 153 3.69 -1.35 -56.05
C TYR A 153 3.55 0.05 -56.67
N GLN A 154 3.93 1.11 -55.94
CA GLN A 154 3.95 2.45 -56.51
C GLN A 154 4.95 2.57 -57.66
N ARG A 155 6.14 1.97 -57.54
CA ARG A 155 7.13 1.94 -58.64
C ARG A 155 6.62 1.16 -59.85
N GLU A 156 5.93 0.05 -59.65
CA GLU A 156 5.29 -0.71 -60.74
C GLU A 156 4.22 0.14 -61.43
N ILE A 157 3.43 0.92 -60.68
CA ILE A 157 2.50 1.89 -61.26
C ILE A 157 3.25 2.96 -62.05
N ASP A 158 4.30 3.55 -61.46
CA ASP A 158 5.07 4.62 -62.09
C ASP A 158 5.72 4.13 -63.40
N GLU A 159 6.29 2.91 -63.41
CA GLU A 159 6.87 2.28 -64.59
C GLU A 159 5.81 1.93 -65.64
N ALA A 160 4.65 1.40 -65.21
CA ALA A 160 3.54 1.11 -66.09
C ALA A 160 2.99 2.38 -66.76
N LEU A 161 2.86 3.48 -66.01
CA LEU A 161 2.43 4.78 -66.52
C LEU A 161 3.47 5.35 -67.50
N ALA A 162 4.74 5.37 -67.13
CA ALA A 162 5.83 5.83 -68.01
C ALA A 162 5.93 5.01 -69.31
N SER A 163 5.65 3.71 -69.26
CA SER A 163 5.68 2.85 -70.46
C SER A 163 4.50 3.08 -71.42
N GLN A 164 3.39 3.63 -70.94
CA GLN A 164 2.16 3.84 -71.72
C GLN A 164 2.01 5.27 -72.25
N MET A 165 2.74 6.24 -71.69
CA MET A 165 2.68 7.63 -72.10
C MET A 165 3.57 7.92 -73.32
N SER A 166 3.07 8.78 -74.21
CA SER A 166 3.88 9.32 -75.31
C SER A 166 4.71 10.53 -74.84
N PRO A 167 5.84 10.85 -75.51
CA PRO A 167 6.70 11.97 -75.11
C PRO A 167 5.97 13.33 -75.12
N GLU A 168 4.98 13.52 -75.99
CA GLU A 168 4.17 14.75 -76.03
C GLU A 168 3.23 14.87 -74.82
N GLU A 169 2.72 13.74 -74.32
CA GLU A 169 1.86 13.68 -73.12
C GLU A 169 2.69 13.90 -71.84
N GLU A 170 3.91 13.37 -71.78
CA GLU A 170 4.85 13.64 -70.67
C GLU A 170 5.22 15.12 -70.58
N GLU A 171 5.48 15.78 -71.72
CA GLU A 171 5.74 17.23 -71.78
C GLU A 171 4.51 18.07 -71.40
N ALA A 172 3.28 17.59 -71.66
CA ALA A 172 2.06 18.26 -71.21
C ALA A 172 1.90 18.18 -69.69
N VAL A 173 2.11 17.00 -69.10
CA VAL A 173 2.07 16.79 -67.63
C VAL A 173 3.17 17.60 -66.93
N GLN A 174 4.37 17.65 -67.49
CA GLN A 174 5.48 18.43 -66.93
C GLN A 174 5.17 19.94 -66.92
N ARG A 175 4.51 20.46 -67.96
CA ARG A 175 4.05 21.86 -68.00
C ARG A 175 2.98 22.15 -66.95
N GLU A 176 2.01 21.25 -66.78
CA GLU A 176 0.98 21.39 -65.73
C GLU A 176 1.60 21.35 -64.32
N LEU A 177 2.60 20.49 -64.10
CA LEU A 177 3.36 20.45 -62.85
C LEU A 177 4.07 21.79 -62.58
N GLU A 178 4.71 22.38 -63.59
CA GLU A 178 5.38 23.68 -63.47
C GLU A 178 4.39 24.81 -63.15
N GLU A 179 3.19 24.78 -63.71
CA GLU A 179 2.11 25.72 -63.41
C GLU A 179 1.65 25.57 -61.95
N LEU A 180 1.35 24.35 -61.50
CA LEU A 180 0.98 24.07 -60.10
C LEU A 180 2.09 24.43 -59.10
N GLN A 181 3.36 24.25 -59.47
CA GLN A 181 4.49 24.69 -58.66
C GLN A 181 4.56 26.21 -58.54
N ARG A 182 4.27 26.95 -59.61
CA ARG A 182 4.19 28.43 -59.58
C ARG A 182 3.02 28.93 -58.74
N GLU A 183 1.89 28.22 -58.74
CA GLU A 183 0.71 28.53 -57.92
C GLU A 183 0.93 28.20 -56.43
N ALA A 184 1.66 27.12 -56.12
CA ALA A 184 1.96 26.70 -54.75
C ALA A 184 3.08 27.51 -54.09
N LEU A 185 3.93 28.20 -54.87
CA LEU A 185 4.91 29.13 -54.34
C LEU A 185 4.19 30.40 -53.85
N PRO A 186 4.26 30.75 -52.56
CA PRO A 186 3.66 31.99 -52.08
C PRO A 186 4.34 33.16 -52.79
N ILE A 187 3.55 33.91 -53.56
CA ILE A 187 3.96 35.20 -54.14
C ILE A 187 4.50 36.05 -53.00
N SER A 188 5.80 36.32 -52.98
CA SER A 188 6.39 37.30 -52.08
C SER A 188 5.88 38.69 -52.51
N LEU A 189 4.79 39.14 -51.89
CA LEU A 189 4.31 40.51 -52.03
C LEU A 189 5.33 41.47 -51.38
N PRO A 190 5.65 42.61 -52.00
CA PRO A 190 6.59 43.60 -51.45
C PRO A 190 6.08 44.23 -50.15
N ASP A 191 7.03 44.55 -49.26
CA ASP A 191 6.82 45.07 -47.91
C ASP A 191 5.93 46.32 -47.91
N ALA A 192 4.83 46.28 -47.15
CA ALA A 192 3.90 47.40 -47.02
C ALA A 192 4.44 48.42 -46.01
N PRO A 193 4.24 49.74 -46.21
CA PRO A 193 4.85 50.78 -45.39
C PRO A 193 4.42 50.71 -43.92
N VAL A 194 5.39 50.86 -43.03
CA VAL A 194 5.21 50.99 -41.58
C VAL A 194 4.61 52.37 -41.29
N ASP A 195 3.29 52.44 -41.11
CA ASP A 195 2.63 53.61 -40.51
C ASP A 195 2.20 53.25 -39.07
N GLU A 196 2.88 53.87 -38.12
CA GLU A 196 2.66 53.77 -36.67
C GLU A 196 1.28 54.33 -36.27
N PRO A 197 0.46 53.58 -35.51
CA PRO A 197 -0.67 54.18 -34.81
C PRO A 197 -0.23 54.72 -33.45
N VAL A 198 -0.31 56.05 -33.38
CA VAL A 198 -0.25 56.97 -32.23
C VAL A 198 -0.66 56.34 -30.89
N GLU A 199 0.25 56.41 -29.92
CA GLU A 199 0.05 56.11 -28.50
C GLU A 199 -0.79 57.22 -27.84
N ALA A 200 -1.96 56.88 -27.30
CA ALA A 200 -2.71 57.74 -26.40
C ALA A 200 -3.15 56.92 -25.17
N GLU A 201 -2.52 57.17 -24.03
CA GLU A 201 -2.94 56.65 -22.73
C GLU A 201 -4.33 57.20 -22.36
N PRO A 202 -5.13 56.41 -21.60
CA PRO A 202 -5.43 56.91 -20.27
C PRO A 202 -5.38 55.86 -19.15
N GLU A 203 -5.08 56.42 -17.99
CA GLU A 203 -5.01 55.90 -16.64
C GLU A 203 -6.23 55.06 -16.16
N ALA A 204 -5.92 53.96 -15.48
CA ALA A 204 -6.56 53.37 -14.30
C ALA A 204 -8.11 53.22 -14.20
N ALA A 205 -8.58 51.96 -14.22
CA ALA A 205 -9.69 51.51 -13.36
C ALA A 205 -9.64 50.00 -13.05
N LYS A 206 -9.69 49.67 -11.76
CA LYS A 206 -9.70 48.33 -11.18
C LYS A 206 -11.03 47.60 -11.39
N ALA A 207 -11.02 46.30 -11.69
CA ALA A 207 -11.99 45.28 -11.22
C ALA A 207 -11.53 43.88 -11.68
N GLN A 208 -10.96 43.06 -10.79
CA GLN A 208 -11.61 41.89 -10.17
C GLN A 208 -12.00 40.75 -11.12
N GLY A 209 -11.36 39.58 -10.95
CA GLY A 209 -11.84 38.32 -11.55
C GLY A 209 -10.81 37.20 -11.75
N GLY A 210 -9.81 37.05 -10.88
CA GLY A 210 -8.84 35.95 -10.97
C GLY A 210 -9.24 34.75 -10.10
N PHE A 211 -9.71 33.67 -10.73
CA PHE A 211 -9.98 32.36 -10.13
C PHE A 211 -8.67 31.78 -9.51
N PRO A 212 -8.60 31.45 -8.21
CA PRO A 212 -7.37 30.89 -7.66
C PRO A 212 -7.24 29.40 -7.99
N ARG A 213 -6.08 29.06 -8.55
CA ARG A 213 -5.55 27.70 -8.72
C ARG A 213 -5.50 26.98 -7.38
N SER A 214 -6.04 25.78 -7.34
CA SER A 214 -5.89 24.82 -6.25
C SER A 214 -4.40 24.51 -6.02
N GLY A 215 -3.92 24.85 -4.83
CA GLY A 215 -2.59 24.51 -4.32
C GLY A 215 -2.72 24.08 -2.86
N ASN A 216 -2.27 22.86 -2.58
CA ASN A 216 -2.34 22.17 -1.28
C ASN A 216 -1.70 22.96 -0.14
N ALA A 217 -2.46 23.23 0.92
CA ALA A 217 -1.99 23.27 2.31
C ALA A 217 -3.22 23.34 3.22
N ASP A 218 -3.37 22.37 4.13
CA ASP A 218 -3.99 22.47 5.47
C ASP A 218 -4.63 21.15 5.90
N MET A 219 -3.77 20.20 6.27
CA MET A 219 -4.17 19.01 7.02
C MET A 219 -3.46 19.02 8.37
N GLN A 220 -3.75 20.02 9.20
CA GLN A 220 -3.27 20.07 10.58
C GLN A 220 -4.09 21.02 11.48
N ARG A 221 -5.41 20.78 11.64
CA ARG A 221 -6.13 21.22 12.86
C ARG A 221 -7.54 20.62 12.98
N ALA A 222 -7.63 19.41 13.54
CA ALA A 222 -8.88 18.95 14.15
C ALA A 222 -8.62 17.82 15.17
N SER A 223 -7.76 18.08 16.15
CA SER A 223 -7.79 17.36 17.42
C SER A 223 -8.25 18.34 18.49
N ARG A 224 -9.52 18.23 18.88
CA ARG A 224 -10.07 18.48 20.22
C ARG A 224 -11.59 18.44 20.14
N SER A 225 -12.18 17.55 20.95
CA SER A 225 -13.60 17.41 21.30
C SER A 225 -14.55 17.11 20.13
N GLY A 226 -15.31 16.02 20.08
CA GLY A 226 -15.87 15.22 21.16
C GLY A 226 -17.39 15.16 21.01
N LEU A 227 -17.87 14.02 20.50
CA LEU A 227 -19.20 13.44 20.70
C LEU A 227 -20.45 14.24 20.29
N ARG A 228 -21.04 13.84 19.15
CA ARG A 228 -22.45 13.38 19.02
C ARG A 228 -22.64 12.91 17.57
N TRP A 229 -23.73 12.21 17.28
CA TRP A 229 -24.25 11.89 15.92
C TRP A 229 -24.11 10.47 15.35
N LEU A 230 -23.56 9.47 16.04
CA LEU A 230 -23.80 8.06 15.64
C LEU A 230 -24.28 7.18 16.79
N ARG A 231 -25.58 7.27 17.07
CA ARG A 231 -26.38 6.19 17.68
C ARG A 231 -27.86 6.40 17.36
N ARG A 232 -28.32 5.90 16.22
CA ARG A 232 -29.75 5.58 16.01
C ARG A 232 -29.92 4.07 16.26
N PRO A 233 -30.60 3.63 17.33
CA PRO A 233 -31.12 2.28 17.36
C PRO A 233 -32.47 2.22 16.65
N ALA A 234 -32.64 1.21 15.81
CA ALA A 234 -33.93 0.80 15.29
C ALA A 234 -34.87 0.40 16.44
N ARG A 235 -36.12 0.86 16.39
CA ARG A 235 -37.24 0.22 17.10
C ARG A 235 -38.48 0.24 16.23
N VAL A 236 -38.77 -0.95 15.72
CA VAL A 236 -40.10 -1.47 15.39
C VAL A 236 -41.04 -1.22 16.58
N LEU A 237 -42.29 -0.82 16.33
CA LEU A 237 -43.49 -1.42 16.94
C LEU A 237 -44.77 -0.81 16.32
N TYR A 238 -45.65 -1.72 15.94
CA TYR A 238 -47.08 -1.60 15.65
C TYR A 238 -47.82 -0.72 16.66
N SER A 239 -48.75 0.14 16.19
CA SER A 239 -50.19 0.01 16.41
C SER A 239 -50.97 1.01 15.56
#